data_AF-A0A915ETG2-F1
#
_entry.id   AF-A0A915ETG2-F1
#
_cell.length_a   1.000
_cell.length_b   1.000
_cell.length_c   1.000
_cell.angle_alpha   90.00
_cell.angle_beta   90.00
_cell.angle_gamma   90.00
#
_symmetry.space_group_name_H-M   'P 1'
#
loop_
_entity.id
_entity.type
_entity.pdbx_description
1 polymer ?
#
loop_
_entity_poly.entity_id
_entity_poly.type
_entity_poly.pdbx_seq_one_letter_code
_entity_poly.pdbx_strand_id
1 'polypeptide(L)'
;MDQLHISSFGGDPDQVTVWGNSAGSVSTHSQTLSPLSNKYFKNAIQSSGSLYNLWSHSKHTRDIAANFTTTLGCSSTNVAQAKVCLRTKTIQQMWQAAAPYTRMNYGMDTIHFCPVADEAFFAGKSIEQLTKESPVKNILYGTTLGEGMLLTLRSEIIIASVFAYWLGRTVDQQSSYSEANLLNIWITT
;
A
#
# COMPACT_ATOMS: atom_id res chain seq x y z
N MET A 1 8.47 -15.25 -0.98
CA MET A 1 9.90 -14.88 -1.14
C MET A 1 10.67 -16.14 -1.39
N ASP A 2 11.46 -16.15 -2.44
CA ASP A 2 11.97 -17.37 -3.07
C ASP A 2 13.30 -17.84 -2.45
N GLN A 3 13.31 -18.03 -1.12
CA GLN A 3 14.48 -18.58 -0.41
C GLN A 3 14.93 -19.92 -1.00
N LEU A 4 14.01 -20.69 -1.57
CA LEU A 4 14.28 -22.02 -2.13
C LEU A 4 15.02 -21.98 -3.47
N HIS A 5 15.01 -20.85 -4.18
CA HIS A 5 15.48 -20.80 -5.56
C HIS A 5 16.54 -19.73 -5.81
N ILE A 6 16.70 -18.76 -4.90
CA ILE A 6 17.63 -17.65 -5.10
C ILE A 6 19.10 -18.09 -5.20
N SER A 7 19.46 -19.21 -4.56
CA SER A 7 20.80 -19.80 -4.63
C SER A 7 21.17 -20.24 -6.05
N SER A 8 20.20 -20.71 -6.85
CA SER A 8 20.40 -21.08 -8.26
C SER A 8 20.77 -19.88 -9.14
N PHE A 9 20.46 -18.66 -8.68
CA PHE A 9 20.81 -17.39 -9.34
C PHE A 9 22.05 -16.73 -8.72
N GLY A 10 22.78 -17.43 -7.83
CA GLY A 10 23.96 -16.93 -7.16
C GLY A 10 23.70 -15.98 -5.98
N GLY A 11 22.45 -15.87 -5.52
CA GLY A 11 22.11 -15.10 -4.33
C GLY A 11 22.18 -15.93 -3.05
N ASP A 12 22.35 -15.27 -1.90
CA ASP A 12 22.37 -15.91 -0.59
C ASP A 12 20.97 -15.89 0.04
N PRO A 13 20.31 -17.05 0.26
CA PRO A 13 18.98 -17.11 0.87
C PRO A 13 18.93 -16.59 2.32
N ASP A 14 20.08 -16.50 3.01
CA ASP A 14 20.17 -15.98 4.38
C ASP A 14 20.39 -14.46 4.44
N GLN A 15 20.64 -13.81 3.29
CA GLN A 15 20.86 -12.36 3.18
C GLN A 15 19.72 -11.63 2.44
N VAL A 16 18.54 -12.24 2.37
CA VAL A 16 17.39 -11.64 1.69
C VAL A 16 16.96 -10.36 2.40
N THR A 17 16.83 -9.27 1.62
CA THR A 17 16.30 -7.99 2.09
C THR A 17 14.99 -7.70 1.35
N VAL A 18 13.91 -7.50 2.10
CA VAL A 18 12.62 -7.11 1.52
C VAL A 18 12.51 -5.58 1.47
N TRP A 19 12.00 -5.04 0.38
CA TRP A 19 11.81 -3.61 0.23
C TRP A 19 10.42 -3.30 -0.31
N GLY A 20 9.84 -2.19 0.14
CA GLY A 20 8.65 -1.64 -0.47
C GLY A 20 8.51 -0.14 -0.26
N ASN A 21 7.83 0.51 -1.20
CA ASN A 21 7.43 1.91 -1.15
C ASN A 21 5.91 2.04 -0.98
N SER A 22 5.42 3.04 -0.23
CA SER A 22 3.99 3.32 -0.05
C SER A 22 3.24 2.08 0.48
N ALA A 23 2.19 1.60 -0.20
CA ALA A 23 1.50 0.36 0.15
C ALA A 23 2.43 -0.87 0.17
N GLY A 24 3.49 -0.87 -0.64
CA GLY A 24 4.56 -1.86 -0.56
C GLY A 24 5.35 -1.76 0.75
N SER A 25 5.57 -0.56 1.27
CA SER A 25 6.22 -0.36 2.58
C SER A 25 5.34 -0.84 3.73
N VAL A 26 4.03 -0.59 3.66
CA VAL A 26 3.04 -1.19 4.59
C VAL A 26 3.09 -2.71 4.52
N SER A 27 3.17 -3.27 3.32
CA SER A 27 3.30 -4.71 3.11
C SER A 27 4.59 -5.23 3.73
N THR A 28 5.73 -4.58 3.49
CA THR A 28 7.02 -4.90 4.11
C THR A 28 6.95 -4.87 5.63
N HIS A 29 6.32 -3.84 6.22
CA HIS A 29 6.08 -3.77 7.66
C HIS A 29 5.18 -4.93 8.15
N SER A 30 4.15 -5.26 7.38
CA SER A 30 3.28 -6.40 7.70
C SER A 30 4.07 -7.72 7.70
N GLN A 31 5.00 -7.90 6.75
CA GLN A 31 5.87 -9.07 6.71
C GLN A 31 6.86 -9.12 7.88
N THR A 32 7.35 -7.98 8.39
CA THR A 32 8.27 -7.97 9.54
C THR A 32 7.60 -8.37 10.83
N LEU A 33 6.29 -8.09 10.95
CA LEU A 33 5.50 -8.38 12.16
C LEU A 33 4.81 -9.75 12.11
N SER A 34 4.44 -10.25 10.94
CA SER A 34 3.72 -11.52 10.85
C SER A 34 4.60 -12.71 11.25
N PRO A 35 4.15 -13.57 12.18
CA PRO A 35 4.87 -14.79 12.54
C PRO A 35 4.97 -15.79 11.38
N LEU A 36 4.11 -15.66 10.36
CA LEU A 36 4.15 -16.53 9.18
C LEU A 36 5.32 -16.22 8.26
N SER A 37 5.77 -14.96 8.21
CA SER A 37 6.67 -14.50 7.15
C SER A 37 7.97 -13.85 7.60
N ASN A 38 8.04 -13.34 8.83
CA ASN A 38 9.22 -12.65 9.34
C ASN A 38 10.52 -13.48 9.30
N LYS A 39 10.43 -14.80 9.21
CA LYS A 39 11.57 -15.72 9.13
C LYS A 39 12.23 -15.82 7.76
N TYR A 40 11.57 -15.37 6.68
CA TYR A 40 12.04 -15.59 5.31
C TYR A 40 12.98 -14.51 4.77
N PHE A 41 13.33 -13.53 5.59
CA PHE A 41 14.22 -12.44 5.20
C PHE A 41 14.97 -11.91 6.41
N LYS A 42 16.15 -11.35 6.14
CA LYS A 42 17.07 -10.85 7.15
C LYS A 42 16.82 -9.38 7.48
N ASN A 43 16.68 -8.56 6.44
CA ASN A 43 16.56 -7.11 6.57
C ASN A 43 15.31 -6.60 5.84
N ALA A 44 14.87 -5.40 6.19
CA ALA A 44 13.79 -4.72 5.51
C ALA A 44 14.13 -3.26 5.19
N ILE A 45 13.61 -2.76 4.09
CA ILE A 45 13.64 -1.33 3.74
C ILE A 45 12.20 -0.87 3.55
N GLN A 46 11.84 0.20 4.24
CA GLN A 46 10.52 0.78 4.26
C GLN A 46 10.60 2.23 3.77
N SER A 47 9.94 2.51 2.65
CA SER A 47 9.93 3.86 2.08
C SER A 47 8.50 4.39 2.06
N SER A 48 8.25 5.51 2.72
CA SER A 48 7.00 6.26 2.57
C SER A 48 5.74 5.50 3.02
N GLY A 49 5.84 4.61 4.00
CA GLY A 49 4.68 3.88 4.51
C GLY A 49 4.98 2.88 5.62
N SER A 50 3.98 2.61 6.44
CA SER A 50 4.03 1.73 7.60
C SER A 50 2.60 1.34 8.02
N LEU A 51 2.44 0.26 8.80
CA LEU A 51 1.14 -0.12 9.39
C LEU A 51 0.54 0.93 10.35
N TYR A 52 1.30 1.96 10.73
CA TYR A 52 0.83 3.07 11.55
C TYR A 52 0.29 4.25 10.72
N ASN A 53 0.40 4.21 9.38
CA ASN A 53 -0.19 5.24 8.54
C ASN A 53 -1.72 5.18 8.60
N LEU A 54 -2.38 6.33 8.64
CA LEU A 54 -3.84 6.43 8.73
C LEU A 54 -4.59 5.80 7.55
N TRP A 55 -3.94 5.68 6.39
CA TRP A 55 -4.49 5.03 5.20
C TRP A 55 -4.19 3.52 5.14
N SER A 56 -3.39 2.98 6.07
CA SER A 56 -2.98 1.56 6.06
C SER A 56 -3.98 0.63 6.76
N HIS A 57 -4.94 1.19 7.49
CA HIS A 57 -5.99 0.50 8.21
C HIS A 57 -7.28 1.31 8.11
N SER A 58 -8.45 0.67 8.20
CA SER A 58 -9.73 1.37 8.22
C SER A 58 -10.70 0.79 9.23
N LYS A 59 -11.28 1.66 10.05
CA LYS A 59 -12.35 1.31 11.01
C LYS A 59 -13.65 0.90 10.32
N HIS A 60 -13.81 1.26 9.05
CA HIS A 60 -15.01 1.00 8.24
C HIS A 60 -14.95 -0.31 7.45
N THR A 61 -13.87 -1.09 7.58
CA THR A 61 -13.65 -2.31 6.79
C THR A 61 -14.85 -3.27 6.82
N ARG A 62 -15.47 -3.48 8.00
CA ARG A 62 -16.63 -4.38 8.12
C ARG A 62 -17.88 -3.86 7.42
N ASP A 63 -18.19 -2.58 7.60
CA ASP A 63 -19.36 -1.95 7.00
C ASP A 63 -19.24 -1.92 5.47
N ILE A 64 -18.03 -1.63 4.98
CA ILE A 64 -17.71 -1.61 3.56
C ILE A 64 -17.80 -3.02 2.98
N ALA A 65 -17.29 -4.05 3.67
CA ALA A 65 -17.45 -5.44 3.24
C ALA A 65 -18.93 -5.87 3.18
N ALA A 66 -19.77 -5.43 4.13
CA ALA A 66 -21.20 -5.71 4.13
C ALA A 66 -21.92 -5.02 2.95
N ASN A 67 -21.61 -3.76 2.66
CA ASN A 67 -22.19 -3.05 1.54
C ASN A 67 -21.70 -3.60 0.19
N PHE A 68 -20.41 -3.95 0.10
CA PHE A 68 -19.80 -4.57 -1.08
C PHE A 68 -20.47 -5.90 -1.43
N THR A 69 -20.63 -6.79 -0.44
CA THR A 69 -21.31 -8.07 -0.62
C THR A 69 -22.79 -7.90 -0.96
N THR A 70 -23.48 -6.93 -0.35
CA THR A 70 -24.87 -6.60 -0.69
C THR A 70 -25.01 -6.12 -2.13
N THR A 71 -24.13 -5.24 -2.59
CA THR A 71 -24.14 -4.70 -3.96
C THR A 71 -23.95 -5.80 -5.01
N LEU A 72 -23.14 -6.82 -4.69
CA LEU A 72 -22.92 -7.97 -5.56
C LEU A 72 -24.01 -9.05 -5.45
N GLY A 73 -25.02 -8.87 -4.59
CA GLY A 73 -26.03 -9.91 -4.31
C GLY A 73 -25.43 -11.14 -3.62
N CYS A 74 -24.38 -10.95 -2.82
CA CYS A 74 -23.65 -11.97 -2.06
C CYS A 74 -23.74 -11.80 -0.54
N SER A 75 -24.65 -10.96 -0.06
CA SER A 75 -24.87 -10.80 1.38
C SER A 75 -25.38 -12.13 1.98
N SER A 76 -24.73 -12.58 3.05
CA SER A 76 -25.10 -13.80 3.77
C SER A 76 -24.63 -13.69 5.22
N THR A 77 -25.41 -14.26 6.14
CA THR A 77 -25.02 -14.43 7.54
C THR A 77 -23.90 -15.46 7.71
N ASN A 78 -23.68 -16.32 6.72
CA ASN A 78 -22.59 -17.28 6.67
C ASN A 78 -21.45 -16.77 5.76
N VAL A 79 -20.31 -16.42 6.36
CA VAL A 79 -19.13 -15.91 5.65
C VAL A 79 -18.63 -16.89 4.57
N ALA A 80 -18.74 -18.20 4.78
CA ALA A 80 -18.31 -19.19 3.79
C ALA A 80 -19.19 -19.15 2.54
N GLN A 81 -20.51 -19.00 2.71
CA GLN A 81 -21.43 -18.85 1.59
C GLN A 81 -21.22 -17.54 0.84
N ALA A 82 -21.01 -16.44 1.58
CA ALA A 82 -20.67 -15.14 0.96
C ALA A 82 -19.41 -15.26 0.09
N LYS A 83 -18.36 -15.93 0.59
CA LYS A 83 -17.12 -16.19 -0.18
C LYS A 83 -17.35 -17.02 -1.43
N VAL A 84 -18.18 -18.06 -1.36
CA VAL A 84 -18.54 -18.88 -2.55
C VAL A 84 -19.27 -18.03 -3.59
N CYS A 85 -20.23 -17.20 -3.16
CA CYS A 85 -20.93 -16.29 -4.06
C CYS A 85 -19.98 -15.25 -4.69
N LEU A 86 -19.08 -14.65 -3.93
CA LEU A 86 -18.13 -13.66 -4.47
C LEU A 86 -17.25 -14.25 -5.58
N ARG A 87 -16.88 -15.53 -5.48
CA ARG A 87 -16.09 -16.22 -6.52
C ARG A 87 -16.85 -16.43 -7.84
N THR A 88 -18.17 -16.27 -7.86
CA THR A 88 -18.95 -16.34 -9.11
C THR A 88 -19.05 -15.01 -9.83
N LYS A 89 -18.58 -13.91 -9.22
CA LYS A 89 -18.65 -12.56 -9.80
C LYS A 89 -17.49 -12.30 -10.74
N THR A 90 -17.76 -11.50 -11.78
CA THR A 90 -16.72 -11.06 -12.70
C THR A 90 -15.86 -9.97 -12.07
N ILE A 91 -14.64 -9.79 -12.58
CA ILE A 91 -13.76 -8.69 -12.18
C ILE A 91 -14.44 -7.34 -12.38
N GLN A 92 -15.18 -7.17 -13.48
CA GLN A 92 -15.91 -5.93 -13.75
C GLN A 92 -16.97 -5.63 -12.69
N GLN A 93 -17.76 -6.63 -12.28
CA GLN A 93 -18.74 -6.48 -11.22
C GLN A 93 -18.07 -6.12 -9.89
N MET A 94 -16.98 -6.80 -9.54
CA MET A 94 -16.22 -6.51 -8.33
C MET A 94 -15.63 -5.10 -8.34
N TRP A 95 -15.05 -4.67 -9.47
CA TRP A 95 -14.51 -3.33 -9.64
C TRP A 95 -15.59 -2.25 -9.46
N GLN A 96 -16.74 -2.42 -10.11
CA GLN A 96 -17.86 -1.49 -10.02
C GLN A 96 -18.40 -1.38 -8.59
N ALA A 97 -18.51 -2.51 -7.87
CA ALA A 97 -18.94 -2.53 -6.48
C ALA A 97 -17.89 -1.91 -5.53
N ALA A 98 -16.60 -2.00 -5.85
CA ALA A 98 -15.53 -1.42 -5.04
C ALA A 98 -15.33 0.09 -5.29
N ALA A 99 -15.66 0.58 -6.49
CA ALA A 99 -15.37 1.95 -6.94
C ALA A 99 -15.81 3.08 -5.99
N PRO A 100 -16.95 3.00 -5.26
CA PRO A 100 -17.33 4.04 -4.29
C PRO A 100 -16.36 4.14 -3.10
N TYR A 101 -15.66 3.05 -2.77
CA TYR A 101 -14.80 2.90 -1.59
C TYR A 101 -13.30 3.03 -1.90
N THR A 102 -12.92 3.16 -3.17
CA THR A 102 -11.52 3.32 -3.60
C THR A 102 -11.19 4.76 -3.98
N ARG A 103 -12.19 5.65 -3.95
CA ARG A 103 -11.98 7.08 -4.19
C ARG A 103 -11.55 7.74 -2.88
N MET A 104 -10.49 8.55 -2.92
CA MET A 104 -10.08 9.41 -1.81
C MET A 104 -11.06 10.59 -1.62
N ASN A 105 -12.32 10.28 -1.33
CA ASN A 105 -13.40 11.26 -1.17
C ASN A 105 -13.58 11.69 0.30
N TYR A 106 -12.94 10.99 1.26
CA TYR A 106 -13.20 11.12 2.70
C TYR A 106 -11.96 11.49 3.54
N GLY A 107 -11.05 12.31 3.02
CA GLY A 107 -9.83 12.71 3.75
C GLY A 107 -8.74 11.64 3.68
N MET A 108 -7.99 11.39 4.76
CA MET A 108 -6.88 10.40 4.78
C MET A 108 -7.32 8.94 5.00
N ASP A 109 -8.59 8.68 5.31
CA ASP A 109 -9.18 7.33 5.36
C ASP A 109 -9.61 6.92 3.94
N THR A 110 -8.62 6.57 3.12
CA THR A 110 -8.77 6.46 1.66
C THR A 110 -8.73 5.05 1.10
N ILE A 111 -8.19 4.10 1.86
CA ILE A 111 -7.98 2.72 1.41
C ILE A 111 -8.72 1.79 2.37
N HIS A 112 -9.88 1.33 1.92
CA HIS A 112 -10.76 0.47 2.73
C HIS A 112 -10.56 -1.03 2.48
N PHE A 113 -9.89 -1.39 1.39
CA PHE A 113 -9.39 -2.74 1.13
C PHE A 113 -7.90 -2.80 1.46
N CYS A 114 -7.59 -2.71 2.75
CA CYS A 114 -6.22 -2.70 3.29
C CYS A 114 -5.99 -3.94 4.18
N PRO A 115 -4.75 -4.18 4.65
CA PRO A 115 -4.49 -5.24 5.62
C PRO A 115 -5.37 -5.11 6.87
N VAL A 116 -5.85 -6.24 7.37
CA VAL A 116 -6.63 -6.33 8.61
C VAL A 116 -5.88 -7.23 9.57
N ALA A 117 -5.81 -6.86 10.85
CA ALA A 117 -5.32 -7.72 11.91
C ALA A 117 -6.24 -8.95 12.03
N ASP A 118 -5.86 -10.05 11.38
CA ASP A 118 -6.64 -11.27 11.26
C ASP A 118 -6.00 -12.44 12.02
N GLU A 119 -6.76 -13.52 12.15
CA GLU A 119 -6.30 -14.75 12.80
C GLU A 119 -5.26 -15.50 11.97
N ALA A 120 -5.26 -15.32 10.64
CA ALA A 120 -4.41 -16.09 9.75
C ALA A 120 -3.02 -15.48 9.63
N PHE A 121 -2.92 -14.23 9.17
CA PHE A 121 -1.63 -13.58 8.91
C PHE A 121 -1.03 -12.94 10.16
N PHE A 122 -1.88 -12.37 11.03
CA PHE A 122 -1.43 -11.67 12.25
C PHE A 122 -1.70 -12.45 13.56
N ALA A 123 -2.15 -13.70 13.48
CA ALA A 123 -2.42 -14.57 14.62
C ALA A 123 -3.36 -13.96 15.67
N GLY A 124 -4.33 -13.14 15.22
CA GLY A 124 -5.35 -12.52 16.08
C GLY A 124 -4.83 -11.37 16.96
N LYS A 125 -3.57 -10.97 16.78
CA LYS A 125 -2.91 -9.94 17.59
C LYS A 125 -3.07 -8.57 16.97
N SER A 126 -3.17 -7.54 17.82
CA SER A 126 -3.12 -6.15 17.37
C SER A 126 -1.72 -5.79 16.84
N ILE A 127 -1.64 -4.74 16.02
CA ILE A 127 -0.36 -4.25 15.51
C ILE A 127 0.57 -3.85 16.66
N GLU A 128 0.03 -3.25 17.73
CA GLU A 128 0.80 -2.87 18.92
C GLU A 128 1.37 -4.08 19.68
N GLN A 129 0.62 -5.17 19.78
CA GLN A 129 1.11 -6.42 20.37
C GLN A 129 2.23 -7.00 19.52
N LEU A 130 2.02 -7.09 18.21
CA LEU A 130 3.01 -7.63 17.29
C LEU A 130 4.31 -6.81 17.28
N THR A 131 4.24 -5.48 17.33
CA THR A 131 5.43 -4.62 17.39
C THR A 131 6.28 -4.90 18.64
N LYS A 132 5.68 -5.32 19.75
CA LYS A 132 6.40 -5.66 20.99
C LYS A 132 6.96 -7.08 20.99
N GLU A 133 6.23 -8.02 20.38
CA GLU A 133 6.53 -9.45 20.48
C GLU A 133 7.33 -9.99 19.29
N SER A 134 7.32 -9.29 18.16
CA SER A 134 7.99 -9.75 16.94
C SER A 134 9.51 -9.65 17.07
N PRO A 135 10.26 -10.57 16.43
CA PRO A 135 11.72 -10.47 16.38
C PRO A 135 12.17 -9.13 15.78
N VAL A 136 13.14 -8.49 16.42
CA VAL A 136 13.75 -7.26 15.90
C VAL A 136 14.48 -7.57 14.59
N LYS A 137 14.23 -6.74 13.57
CA LYS A 137 14.88 -6.80 12.26
C LYS A 137 15.71 -5.55 12.04
N ASN A 138 16.74 -5.65 11.19
CA ASN A 138 17.40 -4.45 10.67
C ASN A 138 16.43 -3.80 9.68
N ILE A 139 15.99 -2.58 9.99
CA ILE A 139 15.04 -1.83 9.18
C ILE A 139 15.66 -0.48 8.82
N LEU A 140 15.79 -0.21 7.52
CA LEU A 140 16.01 1.14 7.03
C LEU A 140 14.65 1.76 6.69
N TYR A 141 14.32 2.88 7.32
CA TYR A 141 13.06 3.60 7.09
C TYR A 141 13.33 5.01 6.58
N GLY A 142 12.53 5.48 5.62
CA GLY A 142 12.62 6.86 5.12
C GLY A 142 11.33 7.36 4.47
N THR A 143 11.22 8.68 4.35
CA THR A 143 10.12 9.39 3.68
C THR A 143 10.68 10.47 2.79
N THR A 144 9.93 10.92 1.79
CA THR A 144 10.33 12.02 0.90
C THR A 144 9.88 13.38 1.43
N LEU A 145 10.54 14.44 1.00
CA LEU A 145 10.03 15.80 1.17
C LEU A 145 8.77 15.96 0.30
N GLY A 146 7.63 16.24 0.91
CA GLY A 146 6.38 16.48 0.16
C GLY A 146 5.48 15.26 -0.07
N GLU A 147 5.61 14.16 0.68
CA GLU A 147 4.72 12.96 0.60
C GLU A 147 3.22 13.28 0.46
N GLY A 148 2.75 14.25 1.24
CA GLY A 148 1.34 14.65 1.27
C GLY A 148 0.88 15.28 -0.05
N MET A 149 1.78 15.82 -0.87
CA MET A 149 1.43 16.54 -2.09
C MET A 149 0.75 15.62 -3.09
N LEU A 150 1.17 14.36 -3.23
CA LEU A 150 0.49 13.39 -4.09
C LEU A 150 -0.99 13.19 -3.70
N LEU A 151 -1.30 13.29 -2.41
CA LEU A 151 -2.63 13.02 -1.86
C LEU A 151 -3.49 14.29 -1.76
N THR A 152 -2.87 15.46 -1.62
CA THR A 152 -3.55 16.75 -1.46
C THR A 152 -3.65 17.57 -2.74
N LEU A 153 -2.85 17.28 -3.77
CA LEU A 153 -2.98 17.85 -5.12
C LEU A 153 -4.17 17.20 -5.85
N ARG A 154 -5.35 17.30 -5.26
CA ARG A 154 -6.60 17.02 -5.95
C ARG A 154 -7.18 18.35 -6.38
N SER A 155 -7.19 18.55 -7.70
CA SER A 155 -7.93 19.57 -8.47
C SER A 155 -7.23 20.86 -8.95
N GLU A 156 -5.98 21.16 -8.60
CA GLU A 156 -5.34 22.41 -9.08
C GLU A 156 -4.31 22.23 -10.22
N ILE A 157 -3.73 21.04 -10.40
CA ILE A 157 -2.85 20.77 -11.56
C ILE A 157 -3.70 20.23 -12.70
N ILE A 158 -4.38 21.14 -13.39
CA ILE A 158 -5.26 20.82 -14.53
C ILE A 158 -4.70 21.35 -15.86
N ILE A 159 -3.67 22.20 -15.79
CA ILE A 159 -3.03 22.83 -16.95
C ILE A 159 -1.51 22.78 -16.81
N ALA A 160 -0.84 22.67 -17.96
CA ALA A 160 0.62 22.49 -18.06
C ALA A 160 1.41 23.57 -17.32
N SER A 161 0.89 24.80 -17.21
CA SER A 161 1.54 25.89 -16.50
C SER A 161 1.59 25.70 -14.98
N VAL A 162 0.54 25.13 -14.38
CA VAL A 162 0.52 24.81 -12.94
C VAL A 162 1.43 23.62 -12.67
N PHE A 163 1.47 22.64 -13.57
CA PHE A 163 2.42 21.52 -13.49
C PHE A 163 3.88 21.97 -13.62
N ALA A 164 4.17 22.85 -14.58
CA ALA A 164 5.51 23.43 -14.78
C ALA A 164 5.96 24.30 -13.60
N TYR A 165 5.07 25.17 -13.09
CA TYR A 165 5.32 25.98 -11.88
C TYR A 165 5.60 25.11 -10.66
N TRP A 166 4.88 24.00 -10.52
CA TRP A 166 5.08 23.02 -9.45
C TRP A 166 6.41 22.27 -9.58
N LEU A 167 6.74 21.81 -10.80
CA LEU A 167 8.03 21.16 -11.11
C LEU A 167 9.20 22.10 -10.78
N GLY A 168 9.12 23.37 -11.19
CA GLY A 168 10.13 24.40 -10.92
C GLY A 168 10.28 24.76 -9.44
N ARG A 169 9.34 24.43 -8.57
CA ARG A 169 9.45 24.67 -7.11
C ARG A 169 9.91 23.44 -6.33
N THR A 170 9.58 22.26 -6.83
CA THR A 170 9.71 21.00 -6.08
C THR A 170 10.91 20.19 -6.55
N VAL A 171 11.23 20.21 -7.85
CA VAL A 171 12.37 19.51 -8.45
C VAL A 171 13.60 20.43 -8.54
N ASP A 172 13.40 21.71 -8.85
CA ASP A 172 14.48 22.68 -9.11
C ASP A 172 15.25 23.14 -7.85
N GLN A 173 14.82 22.78 -6.64
CA GLN A 173 15.62 23.07 -5.45
C GLN A 173 16.90 22.20 -5.35
N GLN A 174 17.05 21.17 -6.18
CA GLN A 174 18.24 20.29 -6.16
C GLN A 174 18.92 20.07 -7.53
N SER A 175 18.41 20.60 -8.63
CA SER A 175 18.96 20.29 -9.96
C SER A 175 19.02 21.52 -10.85
N SER A 176 20.19 21.82 -11.43
CA SER A 176 20.48 23.00 -12.24
C SER A 176 19.84 23.02 -13.64
N TYR A 177 18.60 22.54 -13.79
CA TYR A 177 17.94 22.44 -15.09
C TYR A 177 16.88 23.53 -15.27
N SER A 178 16.92 24.26 -16.38
CA SER A 178 15.92 25.29 -16.69
C SER A 178 14.52 24.68 -16.90
N GLU A 179 13.47 25.45 -16.58
CA GLU A 179 12.04 25.06 -16.73
C GLU A 179 11.70 24.40 -18.08
N ALA A 180 12.33 24.85 -19.16
CA ALA A 180 12.13 24.32 -20.51
C ALA A 180 12.63 22.86 -20.70
N ASN A 181 13.63 22.43 -19.93
CA ASN A 181 14.19 21.08 -20.03
C ASN A 181 13.34 20.03 -19.30
N LEU A 182 12.64 20.41 -18.24
CA LEU A 182 11.83 19.49 -17.44
C LEU A 182 10.58 19.01 -18.19
N LEU A 183 9.95 19.88 -18.99
CA LEU A 183 8.78 19.52 -19.82
C LEU A 183 9.14 18.52 -20.93
N ASN A 184 10.35 18.62 -21.50
CA ASN A 184 10.80 17.73 -22.57
C ASN A 184 11.18 16.32 -22.09
N ILE A 185 11.49 16.14 -20.81
CA ILE A 185 11.84 14.81 -20.26
C ILE A 185 10.59 13.91 -20.09
N TRP A 186 9.40 14.51 -19.96
CA TRP A 186 8.17 13.77 -19.63
C TRP A 186 7.12 13.73 -20.73
N ILE A 187 7.22 14.57 -21.77
CA ILE A 187 6.21 14.67 -22.84
C ILE A 187 6.57 13.85 -24.08
N THR A 188 7.82 13.37 -24.22
CA THR A 188 8.21 12.48 -25.32
C THR A 188 8.47 11.05 -24.86
N THR A 189 7.39 10.27 -24.75
CA THR A 189 7.29 8.84 -25.10
C THR A 189 5.90 8.57 -25.63
#